data_AF-A0A0P6VAV9-F1
#
_entry.id   AF-A0A0P6VAV9-F1
#
_cell.length_a   1.000
_cell.length_b   1.000
_cell.length_c   1.000
_cell.angle_alpha   90.00
_cell.angle_beta   90.00
_cell.angle_gamma   90.00
#
_symmetry.space_group_name_H-M   'P 1'
#
loop_
_entity.id
_entity.type
_entity.pdbx_description
1 polymer ?
#
loop_
_entity_poly.entity_id
_entity_poly.type
_entity_poly.pdbx_seq_one_letter_code
_entity_poly.pdbx_strand_id
1 'polypeptide(L)'
;MRQQVQIASQGHGVVSTTIRAPRNPLSLSVAPGTFVSDIQQHLQTAATFTRVSVSNGTLGIHGTHDYEVARAPQELAQSAAPGAAVINGSYFAHKTGLQTECGETIESLGCPVGQVAGRRDFIPVPGPWLPDYATITANDETILSGAPLLALDGKRRPIEDADRFHYRIDGKDNPLNRLAGALTHSSDANERSAVSLVPTQLPAAIKVILHTLTTGGNRKARATMAQWQTITELAAQSVADALLPGHGGAGASTLNLDGGGSVFLGVRQISGVKILARGGLPDQPTRPVANVMASEAGVASHVLSIRPYRP
;
A
#
# COMPACT_ATOMS: atom_id res chain seq x y z
N MET A 1 4.33 -19.30 23.62
CA MET A 1 4.88 -19.28 22.24
C MET A 1 4.11 -18.20 21.46
N ARG A 2 4.75 -17.21 20.82
CA ARG A 2 4.00 -16.25 19.97
C ARG A 2 3.74 -16.92 18.63
N GLN A 3 2.49 -16.94 18.19
CA GLN A 3 2.05 -17.53 16.92
C GLN A 3 2.74 -16.82 15.73
N GLN A 4 3.39 -17.59 14.85
CA GLN A 4 4.12 -17.04 13.68
C GLN A 4 3.19 -16.69 12.51
N VAL A 5 2.07 -17.41 12.38
CA VAL A 5 1.06 -17.20 11.34
C VAL A 5 -0.31 -17.12 11.98
N GLN A 6 -1.04 -16.05 11.73
CA GLN A 6 -2.40 -15.85 12.23
C GLN A 6 -3.33 -15.55 11.06
N ILE A 7 -4.38 -16.36 10.92
CA ILE A 7 -5.49 -16.12 9.99
C ILE A 7 -6.74 -15.86 10.83
N ALA A 8 -7.47 -14.81 10.49
CA ALA A 8 -8.69 -14.46 11.21
C ALA A 8 -9.73 -13.86 10.25
N SER A 9 -10.97 -14.29 10.39
CA SER A 9 -12.12 -13.57 9.84
C SER A 9 -12.27 -12.26 10.61
N GLN A 10 -12.42 -11.15 9.89
CA GLN A 10 -12.67 -9.83 10.45
C GLN A 10 -14.12 -9.36 10.22
N GLY A 11 -14.89 -10.16 9.49
CA GLY A 11 -16.25 -9.83 9.06
C GLY A 11 -16.64 -10.65 7.83
N HIS A 12 -17.86 -10.45 7.34
CA HIS A 12 -18.32 -11.08 6.12
C HIS A 12 -17.40 -10.71 4.94
N GLY A 13 -16.82 -11.70 4.27
CA GLY A 13 -15.94 -11.50 3.11
C GLY A 13 -14.59 -10.84 3.40
N VAL A 14 -14.23 -10.58 4.66
CA VAL A 14 -12.97 -9.90 5.05
C VAL A 14 -12.10 -10.83 5.89
N VAL A 15 -10.93 -11.21 5.36
CA VAL A 15 -9.99 -12.13 6.02
C VAL A 15 -8.63 -11.49 6.15
N SER A 16 -8.07 -11.47 7.36
CA SER A 16 -6.70 -11.03 7.60
C SER A 16 -5.74 -12.22 7.71
N THR A 17 -4.53 -12.08 7.17
CA THR A 17 -3.41 -12.99 7.39
C THR A 17 -2.21 -12.19 7.89
N THR A 18 -1.66 -12.57 9.04
CA THR A 18 -0.42 -12.02 9.60
C THR A 18 0.67 -13.08 9.56
N ILE A 19 1.83 -12.76 9.00
CA ILE A 19 3.01 -13.61 8.91
C ILE A 19 4.17 -12.86 9.57
N ARG A 20 4.75 -13.47 10.60
CA ARG A 20 5.92 -12.93 11.28
C ARG A 20 7.17 -13.62 10.78
N ALA A 21 8.27 -12.86 10.68
CA ALA A 21 9.58 -13.43 10.44
C ALA A 21 9.90 -14.52 11.49
N PRO A 22 10.48 -15.65 11.08
CA PRO A 22 10.86 -16.69 12.03
C PRO A 22 11.97 -16.17 12.95
N ARG A 23 11.99 -16.63 14.22
CA ARG A 23 13.05 -16.25 15.16
C ARG A 23 14.40 -16.89 14.81
N ASN A 24 14.36 -18.09 14.23
CA ASN A 24 15.50 -18.77 13.66
C ASN A 24 15.18 -19.00 12.18
N PRO A 25 16.02 -18.52 11.23
CA PRO A 25 15.80 -18.72 9.79
C PRO A 25 15.64 -20.19 9.39
N LEU A 26 16.17 -21.12 10.18
CA LEU A 26 16.07 -22.57 9.96
C LEU A 26 14.77 -23.19 10.49
N SER A 27 13.93 -22.42 11.19
CA SER A 27 12.65 -22.89 11.75
C SER A 27 11.48 -22.18 11.07
N LEU A 28 11.11 -22.62 9.87
CA LEU A 28 9.87 -22.20 9.21
C LEU A 28 8.68 -22.73 10.01
N SER A 29 7.62 -21.92 10.16
CA SER A 29 6.39 -22.36 10.85
C SER A 29 5.50 -23.29 10.05
N VAL A 30 5.81 -23.47 8.76
CA VAL A 30 4.97 -24.16 7.77
C VAL A 30 5.84 -24.95 6.82
N ALA A 31 5.23 -25.91 6.11
CA ALA A 31 5.92 -26.71 5.11
C ALA A 31 6.55 -25.82 4.01
N PRO A 32 7.75 -26.16 3.51
CA PRO A 32 8.35 -25.50 2.35
C PRO A 32 7.44 -25.55 1.11
N GLY A 33 7.51 -24.53 0.27
CA GLY A 33 6.71 -24.43 -0.96
C GLY A 33 5.28 -23.95 -0.74
N THR A 34 4.97 -23.41 0.45
CA THR A 34 3.72 -22.70 0.69
C THR A 34 3.95 -21.19 0.56
N PHE A 35 2.93 -20.43 0.12
CA PHE A 35 3.07 -18.97 0.04
C PHE A 35 3.51 -18.34 1.37
N VAL A 36 3.15 -18.96 2.50
CA VAL A 36 3.58 -18.53 3.82
C VAL A 36 5.08 -18.74 4.03
N SER A 37 5.62 -19.94 3.69
CA SER A 37 7.07 -20.18 3.78
C SER A 37 7.84 -19.23 2.86
N ASP A 38 7.30 -18.97 1.67
CA ASP A 38 7.98 -18.18 0.64
C ASP A 38 8.02 -16.71 1.06
N ILE A 39 6.91 -16.18 1.60
CA ILE A 39 6.92 -14.85 2.23
C ILE A 39 7.89 -14.79 3.41
N GLN A 40 7.91 -15.80 4.29
CA GLN A 40 8.82 -15.83 5.44
C GLN A 40 10.30 -15.74 5.04
N GLN A 41 10.70 -16.35 3.91
CA GLN A 41 12.07 -16.28 3.39
C GLN A 41 12.49 -14.86 2.96
N HIS A 42 11.53 -14.00 2.62
CA HIS A 42 11.77 -12.61 2.26
C HIS A 42 11.63 -11.63 3.44
N LEU A 43 11.20 -12.10 4.62
CA LEU A 43 11.08 -11.25 5.80
C LEU A 43 12.40 -11.18 6.59
N GLN A 44 12.83 -9.96 6.87
CA GLN A 44 13.91 -9.72 7.83
C GLN A 44 13.47 -10.06 9.25
N THR A 45 14.43 -10.41 10.12
CA THR A 45 14.13 -10.67 11.54
C THR A 45 13.42 -9.47 12.16
N ALA A 46 12.34 -9.72 12.89
CA ALA A 46 11.41 -8.73 13.46
C ALA A 46 10.43 -8.02 12.49
N ALA A 47 10.49 -8.31 11.19
CA ALA A 47 9.46 -7.87 10.25
C ALA A 47 8.16 -8.68 10.42
N THR A 48 7.04 -8.01 10.19
CA THR A 48 5.70 -8.62 10.15
C THR A 48 5.00 -8.18 8.86
N PHE A 49 4.65 -9.15 8.03
CA PHE A 49 3.75 -8.95 6.90
C PHE A 49 2.31 -9.16 7.35
N THR A 50 1.43 -8.22 7.01
CA THR A 50 0.00 -8.35 7.25
C THR A 50 -0.75 -8.03 5.97
N ARG A 51 -1.65 -8.92 5.56
CA ARG A 51 -2.62 -8.65 4.50
C ARG A 51 -4.05 -8.76 4.98
N VAL A 52 -4.95 -8.01 4.35
CA VAL A 52 -6.39 -8.21 4.42
C VAL A 52 -6.91 -8.45 3.01
N SER A 53 -7.63 -9.54 2.80
CA SER A 53 -8.32 -9.83 1.55
C SER A 53 -9.81 -9.57 1.71
N VAL A 54 -10.39 -8.79 0.80
CA VAL A 54 -11.81 -8.45 0.74
C VAL A 54 -12.41 -9.09 -0.51
N SER A 55 -13.31 -10.05 -0.32
CA SER A 55 -14.05 -10.72 -1.39
C SER A 55 -15.01 -9.75 -2.07
N ASN A 56 -15.00 -9.70 -3.40
CA ASN A 56 -15.82 -8.77 -4.20
C ASN A 56 -15.70 -7.34 -3.67
N GLY A 57 -14.45 -6.91 -3.46
CA GLY A 57 -14.13 -5.66 -2.79
C GLY A 57 -14.48 -4.48 -3.67
N THR A 58 -15.18 -3.50 -3.10
CA THR A 58 -15.23 -2.13 -3.62
C THR A 58 -14.04 -1.34 -3.08
N LEU A 59 -13.78 -0.14 -3.63
CA LEU A 59 -12.79 0.78 -3.11
C LEU A 59 -13.36 2.20 -3.04
N GLY A 60 -13.17 2.84 -1.90
CA GLY A 60 -13.49 4.26 -1.67
C GLY A 60 -12.33 4.97 -0.98
N ILE A 61 -12.20 6.28 -1.23
CA ILE A 61 -11.25 7.13 -0.51
C ILE A 61 -11.98 7.94 0.55
N HIS A 62 -11.39 7.94 1.74
CA HIS A 62 -11.80 8.73 2.87
C HIS A 62 -10.63 9.63 3.25
N GLY A 63 -10.80 10.94 3.11
CA GLY A 63 -9.73 11.89 3.29
C GLY A 63 -10.18 13.18 3.94
N THR A 64 -9.21 14.04 4.15
CA THR A 64 -9.40 15.44 4.50
C THR A 64 -10.03 16.20 3.33
N HIS A 65 -10.62 17.37 3.54
CA HIS A 65 -11.11 18.22 2.44
C HIS A 65 -9.96 19.01 1.78
N ASP A 66 -10.26 19.70 0.68
CA ASP A 66 -9.29 20.57 0.01
C ASP A 66 -8.60 21.51 1.00
N TYR A 67 -7.26 21.54 0.96
CA TYR A 67 -6.37 22.35 1.79
C TYR A 67 -6.40 22.05 3.29
N GLU A 68 -7.10 21.00 3.74
CA GLU A 68 -7.05 20.56 5.12
C GLU A 68 -5.78 19.76 5.42
N VAL A 69 -5.27 19.93 6.65
CA VAL A 69 -4.10 19.20 7.14
C VAL A 69 -4.40 17.73 7.36
N ALA A 70 -3.38 16.89 7.17
CA ALA A 70 -3.43 15.45 7.42
C ALA A 70 -3.93 15.11 8.85
N ARG A 71 -4.70 14.02 8.96
CA ARG A 71 -5.32 13.56 10.22
C ARG A 71 -4.96 12.11 10.53
N ALA A 72 -5.22 11.67 11.76
CA ALA A 72 -4.98 10.28 12.14
C ALA A 72 -5.79 9.33 11.23
N PRO A 73 -5.19 8.24 10.68
CA PRO A 73 -5.89 7.29 9.83
C PRO A 73 -7.18 6.73 10.44
N GLN A 74 -7.19 6.53 11.77
CA GLN A 74 -8.34 6.02 12.51
C GLN A 74 -9.54 6.98 12.50
N GLU A 75 -9.29 8.30 12.42
CA GLU A 75 -10.34 9.32 12.33
C GLU A 75 -10.95 9.33 10.92
N LEU A 76 -10.10 9.31 9.88
CA LEU A 76 -10.55 9.29 8.49
C LEU A 76 -11.38 8.04 8.18
N ALA A 77 -10.92 6.90 8.71
CA ALA A 77 -11.59 5.60 8.61
C ALA A 77 -12.97 5.54 9.28
N GLN A 78 -13.35 6.49 10.14
CA GLN A 78 -14.68 6.49 10.77
C GLN A 78 -15.81 6.64 9.76
N SER A 79 -15.53 7.28 8.62
CA SER A 79 -16.49 7.51 7.53
C SER A 79 -16.69 6.30 6.61
N ALA A 80 -15.87 5.26 6.74
CA ALA A 80 -16.07 3.98 6.06
C ALA A 80 -17.17 3.16 6.74
N ALA A 81 -17.82 2.24 6.01
CA ALA A 81 -18.84 1.39 6.62
C ALA A 81 -18.24 0.42 7.66
N PRO A 82 -19.00 0.05 8.72
CA PRO A 82 -18.62 -1.03 9.60
C PRO A 82 -18.35 -2.33 8.84
N GLY A 83 -17.23 -2.97 9.14
CA GLY A 83 -16.71 -4.16 8.44
C GLY A 83 -15.70 -3.85 7.34
N ALA A 84 -15.56 -2.60 6.90
CA ALA A 84 -14.60 -2.21 5.86
C ALA A 84 -13.15 -2.47 6.31
N ALA A 85 -12.34 -3.01 5.42
CA ALA A 85 -10.90 -3.06 5.57
C ALA A 85 -10.30 -1.70 5.13
N VAL A 86 -9.38 -1.15 5.90
CA VAL A 86 -8.82 0.19 5.66
C VAL A 86 -7.31 0.15 5.61
N ILE A 87 -6.71 0.78 4.61
CA ILE A 87 -5.26 0.99 4.46
C ILE A 87 -4.97 2.48 4.29
N ASN A 88 -3.75 2.94 4.63
CA ASN A 88 -3.32 4.29 4.25
C ASN A 88 -3.41 4.48 2.73
N GLY A 89 -3.59 5.73 2.26
CA GLY A 89 -3.62 6.02 0.84
C GLY A 89 -2.31 6.58 0.29
N SER A 90 -2.40 7.57 -0.57
CA SER A 90 -1.34 8.04 -1.47
C SER A 90 -0.33 8.95 -0.78
N TYR A 91 0.73 9.28 -1.51
CA TYR A 91 1.66 10.33 -1.10
C TYR A 91 0.96 11.68 -1.00
N PHE A 92 1.47 12.51 -0.10
CA PHE A 92 0.99 13.87 0.12
C PHE A 92 2.15 14.77 0.58
N ALA A 93 1.96 16.08 0.50
CA ALA A 93 2.87 17.06 1.08
C ALA A 93 2.84 16.96 2.62
N HIS A 94 3.83 16.27 3.18
CA HIS A 94 3.93 16.01 4.63
C HIS A 94 4.85 16.98 5.37
N LYS A 95 5.52 17.89 4.64
CA LYS A 95 6.34 18.98 5.19
C LYS A 95 6.27 20.19 4.26
N THR A 96 6.48 21.38 4.82
CA THR A 96 6.58 22.62 4.05
C THR A 96 7.93 22.69 3.33
N GLY A 97 8.05 23.59 2.34
CA GLY A 97 9.29 23.79 1.60
C GLY A 97 9.57 22.73 0.52
N LEU A 98 8.66 21.78 0.31
CA LEU A 98 8.70 20.92 -0.88
C LEU A 98 8.44 21.77 -2.12
N GLN A 99 8.94 21.33 -3.28
CA GLN A 99 8.81 22.07 -4.51
C GLN A 99 8.01 21.28 -5.56
N THR A 100 7.30 21.99 -6.42
CA THR A 100 6.85 21.44 -7.70
C THR A 100 8.04 21.40 -8.68
N GLU A 101 7.88 20.73 -9.82
CA GLU A 101 8.92 20.67 -10.84
C GLU A 101 9.25 22.06 -11.43
N CYS A 102 8.30 22.99 -11.47
CA CYS A 102 8.53 24.37 -11.92
C CYS A 102 9.18 25.28 -10.85
N GLY A 103 9.49 24.74 -9.66
CA GLY A 103 10.16 25.48 -8.59
C GLY A 103 9.23 26.24 -7.64
N GLU A 104 7.91 26.08 -7.78
CA GLU A 104 6.95 26.62 -6.81
C GLU A 104 7.10 25.90 -5.47
N THR A 105 7.11 26.67 -4.38
CA THR A 105 7.22 26.10 -3.03
C THR A 105 5.83 25.79 -2.47
N ILE A 106 5.68 24.58 -1.97
CA ILE A 106 4.45 24.05 -1.39
C ILE A 106 4.48 24.33 0.11
N GLU A 107 3.65 25.28 0.52
CA GLU A 107 3.47 25.66 1.93
C GLU A 107 2.33 24.88 2.60
N SER A 108 1.38 24.36 1.81
CA SER A 108 0.24 23.59 2.31
C SER A 108 0.61 22.14 2.60
N LEU A 109 0.31 21.69 3.81
CA LEU A 109 0.42 20.29 4.21
C LEU A 109 -0.87 19.54 3.90
N GLY A 110 -0.78 18.25 3.60
CA GLY A 110 -1.95 17.39 3.36
C GLY A 110 -2.44 17.37 1.91
N CYS A 111 -1.90 18.22 1.03
CA CYS A 111 -2.20 18.16 -0.40
C CYS A 111 -1.69 16.83 -1.00
N PRO A 112 -2.54 16.02 -1.65
CA PRO A 112 -2.13 14.75 -2.24
C PRO A 112 -1.20 14.98 -3.44
N VAL A 113 -0.36 14.00 -3.74
CA VAL A 113 0.43 13.97 -4.99
C VAL A 113 -0.32 13.11 -6.01
N GLY A 114 -0.61 13.71 -7.16
CA GLY A 114 -1.50 13.13 -8.14
C GLY A 114 -2.97 13.17 -7.69
N GLN A 115 -3.86 12.77 -8.59
CA GLN A 115 -5.29 12.88 -8.38
C GLN A 115 -5.78 11.92 -7.29
N VAL A 116 -6.72 12.42 -6.48
CA VAL A 116 -7.46 11.65 -5.47
C VAL A 116 -8.93 12.03 -5.59
N ALA A 117 -9.83 11.04 -5.56
CA ALA A 117 -11.26 11.26 -5.68
C ALA A 117 -11.76 12.32 -4.68
N GLY A 118 -12.56 13.27 -5.17
CA GLY A 118 -13.16 14.33 -4.36
C GLY A 118 -12.22 15.46 -3.93
N ARG A 119 -10.94 15.45 -4.37
CA ARG A 119 -9.95 16.50 -4.07
C ARG A 119 -9.53 17.28 -5.30
N ARG A 120 -9.36 18.59 -5.16
CA ARG A 120 -8.93 19.51 -6.23
C ARG A 120 -7.57 20.15 -5.98
N ASP A 121 -7.07 20.12 -4.75
CA ASP A 121 -5.80 20.72 -4.33
C ASP A 121 -4.60 19.78 -4.48
N PHE A 122 -4.62 18.89 -5.47
CA PHE A 122 -3.52 17.95 -5.67
C PHE A 122 -2.30 18.61 -6.31
N ILE A 123 -1.12 18.11 -5.95
CA ILE A 123 0.16 18.49 -6.53
C ILE A 123 0.43 17.58 -7.74
N PRO A 124 0.84 18.11 -8.90
CA PRO A 124 1.19 17.30 -10.05
C PRO A 124 2.31 16.29 -9.73
N VAL A 125 2.26 15.12 -10.37
CA VAL A 125 3.34 14.14 -10.26
C VAL A 125 4.59 14.72 -10.94
N PRO A 126 5.75 14.76 -10.24
CA PRO A 126 7.00 15.26 -10.81
C PRO A 126 7.47 14.43 -12.01
N GLY A 127 7.90 15.12 -13.07
CA GLY A 127 8.34 14.55 -14.35
C GLY A 127 9.25 13.32 -14.27
N PRO A 128 10.31 13.33 -13.44
CA PRO A 128 11.23 12.20 -13.32
C PRO A 128 10.59 10.87 -12.89
N TRP A 129 9.38 10.88 -12.32
CA TRP A 129 8.68 9.68 -11.84
C TRP A 129 7.31 9.45 -12.46
N LEU A 130 6.88 10.28 -13.42
CA LEU A 130 5.62 10.07 -14.16
C LEU A 130 5.44 8.62 -14.64
N PRO A 131 6.47 7.94 -15.20
CA PRO A 131 6.32 6.56 -15.68
C PRO A 131 6.12 5.50 -14.58
N ASP A 132 6.45 5.83 -13.33
CA ASP A 132 6.36 4.91 -12.19
C ASP A 132 5.05 5.05 -11.43
N TYR A 133 4.38 6.20 -11.57
CA TYR A 133 3.06 6.42 -11.00
C TYR A 133 1.99 5.64 -11.76
N ALA A 134 0.97 5.25 -11.01
CA ALA A 134 -0.23 4.62 -11.54
C ALA A 134 -1.47 5.13 -10.78
N THR A 135 -2.63 4.87 -11.36
CA THR A 135 -3.92 5.27 -10.81
C THR A 135 -4.80 4.04 -10.61
N ILE A 136 -5.41 3.95 -9.44
CA ILE A 136 -6.56 3.07 -9.21
C ILE A 136 -7.80 3.79 -9.72
N THR A 137 -8.61 3.12 -10.52
CA THR A 137 -9.89 3.64 -11.02
C THR A 137 -11.06 2.75 -10.61
N ALA A 138 -12.24 3.35 -10.48
CA ALA A 138 -13.54 2.66 -10.44
C ALA A 138 -14.39 3.21 -11.57
N ASN A 139 -14.87 2.36 -12.48
CA ASN A 139 -15.65 2.78 -13.65
C ASN A 139 -14.94 3.90 -14.44
N ASP A 140 -13.63 3.76 -14.65
CA ASP A 140 -12.76 4.74 -15.31
C ASP A 140 -12.55 6.07 -14.57
N GLU A 141 -13.18 6.29 -13.42
CA GLU A 141 -12.94 7.46 -12.57
C GLU A 141 -11.76 7.23 -11.62
N THR A 142 -10.89 8.24 -11.49
CA THR A 142 -9.74 8.19 -10.59
C THR A 142 -10.18 8.10 -9.13
N ILE A 143 -9.79 7.01 -8.47
CA ILE A 143 -9.88 6.87 -7.01
C ILE A 143 -8.66 7.53 -6.39
N LEU A 144 -7.47 7.10 -6.80
CA LEU A 144 -6.21 7.47 -6.16
C LEU A 144 -5.02 7.22 -7.08
N SER A 145 -4.10 8.18 -7.15
CA SER A 145 -2.77 8.02 -7.73
C SER A 145 -1.75 7.58 -6.68
N GLY A 146 -0.81 6.71 -7.05
CA GLY A 146 0.23 6.19 -6.16
C GLY A 146 1.44 5.68 -6.93
N ALA A 147 2.48 5.24 -6.21
CA ALA A 147 3.73 4.81 -6.83
C ALA A 147 4.67 4.02 -5.88
N PRO A 148 5.61 3.23 -6.43
CA PRO A 148 5.63 2.80 -7.83
C PRO A 148 4.57 1.73 -8.14
N LEU A 149 4.20 1.60 -9.40
CA LEU A 149 3.46 0.44 -9.91
C LEU A 149 4.34 -0.81 -9.78
N LEU A 150 3.92 -1.79 -8.98
CA LEU A 150 4.71 -2.99 -8.71
C LEU A 150 4.42 -4.12 -9.68
N ALA A 151 3.16 -4.29 -10.07
CA ALA A 151 2.74 -5.27 -11.05
C ALA A 151 1.52 -4.77 -11.84
N LEU A 152 1.43 -5.17 -13.09
CA LEU A 152 0.28 -4.90 -13.95
C LEU A 152 -0.11 -6.20 -14.66
N ASP A 153 -1.35 -6.63 -14.44
CA ASP A 153 -1.95 -7.82 -15.04
C ASP A 153 -1.06 -9.07 -14.87
N GLY A 154 -0.54 -9.24 -13.65
CA GLY A 154 0.32 -10.37 -13.25
C GLY A 154 1.78 -10.26 -13.68
N LYS A 155 2.16 -9.19 -14.39
CA LYS A 155 3.54 -8.96 -14.78
C LYS A 155 4.20 -7.97 -13.83
N ARG A 156 5.32 -8.37 -13.23
CA ARG A 156 6.17 -7.46 -12.45
C ARG A 156 6.62 -6.28 -13.31
N ARG A 157 6.59 -5.08 -12.74
CA ARG A 157 7.24 -3.91 -13.33
C ARG A 157 8.73 -3.90 -12.93
N PRO A 158 9.64 -3.45 -13.80
CA PRO A 158 11.03 -3.28 -13.40
C PRO A 158 11.12 -2.32 -12.20
N ILE A 159 11.82 -2.74 -11.15
CA ILE A 159 12.28 -1.84 -10.10
C ILE A 159 13.68 -1.39 -10.53
N GLU A 160 13.76 -0.18 -11.06
CA GLU A 160 15.01 0.38 -11.55
C GLU A 160 15.90 0.80 -10.36
N ASP A 161 17.18 0.44 -10.44
CA ASP A 161 18.20 0.93 -9.51
C ASP A 161 18.92 2.13 -10.13
N ALA A 162 18.25 3.29 -10.09
CA ALA A 162 18.76 4.55 -10.64
C ALA A 162 18.79 5.63 -9.58
N ASP A 163 19.72 6.58 -9.73
CA ASP A 163 19.94 7.73 -8.84
C ASP A 163 18.66 8.45 -8.42
N ARG A 164 17.68 8.57 -9.35
CA ARG A 164 16.36 9.19 -9.09
C ARG A 164 15.54 8.51 -7.99
N PHE A 165 15.91 7.31 -7.57
CA PHE A 165 15.25 6.55 -6.50
C PHE A 165 16.03 6.47 -5.19
N HIS A 166 17.17 7.16 -5.11
CA HIS A 166 18.04 7.19 -3.94
C HIS A 166 18.03 8.55 -3.24
N TYR A 167 17.98 8.53 -1.90
CA TYR A 167 17.94 9.76 -1.10
C TYR A 167 19.26 10.51 -1.20
N ARG A 168 20.35 9.76 -1.40
CA ARG A 168 21.71 10.29 -1.49
C ARG A 168 22.44 9.68 -2.67
N ILE A 169 23.22 10.52 -3.35
CA ILE A 169 24.12 10.13 -4.43
C ILE A 169 25.52 10.60 -3.99
N ASP A 170 26.48 9.69 -3.96
CA ASP A 170 27.86 9.96 -3.50
C ASP A 170 27.95 10.67 -2.14
N GLY A 171 27.08 10.27 -1.20
CA GLY A 171 27.03 10.81 0.16
C GLY A 171 26.38 12.20 0.29
N LYS A 172 25.90 12.80 -0.81
CA LYS A 172 25.18 14.08 -0.81
C LYS A 172 23.69 13.85 -1.00
N ASP A 173 22.87 14.73 -0.43
CA ASP A 173 21.41 14.67 -0.64
C ASP A 173 21.08 14.83 -2.12
N ASN A 174 20.22 13.95 -2.63
CA ASN A 174 19.76 13.99 -4.00
C ASN A 174 18.94 15.27 -4.21
N PRO A 175 19.28 16.14 -5.18
CA PRO A 175 18.54 17.39 -5.42
C PRO A 175 17.06 17.16 -5.76
N LEU A 176 16.70 15.98 -6.27
CA LEU A 176 15.32 15.60 -6.56
C LEU A 176 14.47 15.39 -5.29
N ASN A 177 15.09 15.18 -4.13
CA ASN A 177 14.41 14.97 -2.85
C ASN A 177 13.64 16.22 -2.36
N ARG A 178 13.88 17.39 -2.97
CA ARG A 178 13.11 18.60 -2.71
C ARG A 178 11.70 18.55 -3.32
N LEU A 179 11.47 17.70 -4.32
CA LEU A 179 10.20 17.66 -5.05
C LEU A 179 9.12 16.96 -4.24
N ALA A 180 7.91 17.52 -4.19
CA ALA A 180 6.75 16.80 -3.68
C ALA A 180 6.43 15.61 -4.60
N GLY A 181 6.17 14.45 -4.00
CA GLY A 181 5.97 13.22 -4.77
C GLY A 181 7.25 12.49 -5.19
N ALA A 182 8.42 12.98 -4.76
CA ALA A 182 9.69 12.35 -5.06
C ALA A 182 9.77 10.90 -4.59
N LEU A 183 10.19 10.01 -5.49
CA LEU A 183 10.47 8.61 -5.17
C LEU A 183 11.95 8.36 -4.82
N THR A 184 12.72 9.40 -4.48
CA THR A 184 14.10 9.28 -3.98
C THR A 184 14.24 8.36 -2.76
N HIS A 185 13.14 7.97 -2.14
CA HIS A 185 13.10 7.11 -0.96
C HIS A 185 12.70 5.67 -1.29
N SER A 186 12.40 5.35 -2.55
CA SER A 186 11.84 4.04 -2.89
C SER A 186 12.89 2.94 -2.82
N SER A 187 14.16 3.20 -3.17
CA SER A 187 15.23 2.19 -3.10
C SER A 187 15.61 1.84 -1.66
N ASP A 188 15.49 2.78 -0.74
CA ASP A 188 15.79 2.58 0.67
C ASP A 188 14.87 1.54 1.33
N ALA A 189 15.42 0.75 2.26
CA ALA A 189 14.60 -0.17 3.03
C ALA A 189 13.59 0.60 3.90
N ASN A 190 12.29 0.34 3.72
CA ASN A 190 11.21 0.98 4.49
C ASN A 190 10.16 0.00 5.02
N GLU A 191 9.33 0.47 5.96
CA GLU A 191 8.00 -0.12 6.17
C GLU A 191 7.14 0.20 4.94
N ARG A 192 6.30 -0.74 4.50
CA ARG A 192 5.64 -0.68 3.19
C ARG A 192 4.15 -0.93 3.27
N SER A 193 3.43 -0.39 2.31
CA SER A 193 1.99 -0.59 2.09
C SER A 193 1.70 -0.69 0.60
N ALA A 194 0.70 -1.48 0.23
CA ALA A 194 0.29 -1.67 -1.16
C ALA A 194 -1.15 -2.18 -1.26
N VAL A 195 -1.76 -1.98 -2.42
CA VAL A 195 -3.04 -2.61 -2.80
C VAL A 195 -2.80 -3.49 -4.01
N SER A 196 -3.31 -4.72 -3.97
CA SER A 196 -3.43 -5.58 -5.15
C SER A 196 -4.90 -5.78 -5.52
N LEU A 197 -5.19 -5.71 -6.81
CA LEU A 197 -6.48 -6.06 -7.40
C LEU A 197 -6.32 -7.39 -8.13
N VAL A 198 -7.08 -8.39 -7.71
CA VAL A 198 -7.08 -9.73 -8.31
C VAL A 198 -8.43 -9.97 -8.97
N PRO A 199 -8.50 -10.07 -10.31
CA PRO A 199 -9.73 -10.43 -10.99
C PRO A 199 -10.25 -11.80 -10.54
N THR A 200 -11.57 -11.96 -10.49
CA THR A 200 -12.21 -13.25 -10.20
C THR A 200 -12.82 -13.84 -11.48
N GLN A 201 -13.38 -15.05 -11.37
CA GLN A 201 -14.14 -15.68 -12.46
C GLN A 201 -15.43 -14.92 -12.82
N LEU A 202 -15.98 -14.17 -11.87
CA LEU A 202 -17.21 -13.43 -12.08
C LEU A 202 -16.89 -12.07 -12.73
N PRO A 203 -17.60 -11.68 -13.80
CA PRO A 203 -17.44 -10.37 -14.41
C PRO A 203 -17.56 -9.23 -13.39
N ALA A 204 -16.68 -8.23 -13.49
CA ALA A 204 -16.58 -7.07 -12.59
C ALA A 204 -16.26 -7.38 -11.10
N ALA A 205 -16.26 -8.64 -10.68
CA ALA A 205 -15.89 -9.02 -9.33
C ALA A 205 -14.37 -9.10 -9.19
N ILE A 206 -13.85 -8.33 -8.24
CA ILE A 206 -12.42 -8.22 -7.94
C ILE A 206 -12.21 -8.53 -6.47
N LYS A 207 -11.14 -9.27 -6.17
CA LYS A 207 -10.65 -9.41 -4.81
C LYS A 207 -9.62 -8.32 -4.55
N VAL A 208 -9.92 -7.47 -3.59
CA VAL A 208 -9.00 -6.42 -3.13
C VAL A 208 -8.12 -7.02 -2.03
N ILE A 209 -6.81 -6.83 -2.15
CA ILE A 209 -5.86 -7.23 -1.13
C ILE A 209 -5.09 -6.00 -0.66
N LEU A 210 -5.17 -5.73 0.64
CA LEU A 210 -4.47 -4.63 1.30
C LEU A 210 -3.24 -5.23 1.98
N HIS A 211 -2.05 -4.76 1.64
CA HIS A 211 -0.77 -5.33 2.09
C HIS A 211 -0.02 -4.33 2.95
N THR A 212 0.61 -4.82 4.01
CA THR A 212 1.60 -4.05 4.79
C THR A 212 2.78 -4.90 5.20
N LEU A 213 3.95 -4.25 5.33
CA LEU A 213 5.12 -4.78 6.01
C LEU A 213 5.56 -3.77 7.06
N THR A 214 5.55 -4.19 8.32
CA THR A 214 5.85 -3.36 9.49
C THR A 214 6.95 -3.97 10.33
N THR A 215 7.69 -3.13 11.05
CA THR A 215 8.86 -3.55 11.82
C THR A 215 8.86 -2.98 13.24
N GLY A 216 7.79 -2.26 13.63
CA GLY A 216 7.73 -1.57 14.91
C GLY A 216 8.84 -0.53 15.03
N GLY A 217 9.17 0.16 13.93
CA GLY A 217 10.23 1.16 13.87
C GLY A 217 11.66 0.62 13.73
N ASN A 218 11.87 -0.71 13.76
CA ASN A 218 13.21 -1.28 13.57
C ASN A 218 13.70 -1.07 12.14
N ARG A 219 14.69 -0.18 11.98
CA ARG A 219 15.25 0.18 10.67
C ARG A 219 15.96 -0.96 9.96
N LYS A 220 16.56 -1.90 10.70
CA LYS A 220 17.30 -3.05 10.16
C LYS A 220 16.39 -4.15 9.61
N ALA A 221 15.10 -4.12 9.97
CA ALA A 221 14.13 -5.13 9.58
C ALA A 221 13.25 -4.71 8.39
N ARG A 222 13.52 -3.54 7.80
CA ARG A 222 12.73 -2.95 6.73
C ARG A 222 12.98 -3.64 5.39
N ALA A 223 12.07 -3.47 4.44
CA ALA A 223 12.16 -4.10 3.12
C ALA A 223 12.55 -3.11 2.02
N THR A 224 13.47 -3.52 1.14
CA THR A 224 13.74 -2.83 -0.13
C THR A 224 12.51 -2.93 -1.04
N MET A 225 12.43 -2.09 -2.07
CA MET A 225 11.30 -2.15 -3.01
C MET A 225 11.24 -3.48 -3.77
N ALA A 226 12.39 -4.07 -4.14
CA ALA A 226 12.44 -5.37 -4.82
C ALA A 226 11.94 -6.53 -3.92
N GLN A 227 12.33 -6.52 -2.63
CA GLN A 227 11.78 -7.45 -1.64
C GLN A 227 10.28 -7.25 -1.49
N TRP A 228 9.83 -5.99 -1.42
CA TRP A 228 8.42 -5.67 -1.27
C TRP A 228 7.57 -6.14 -2.45
N GLN A 229 8.01 -5.86 -3.68
CA GLN A 229 7.37 -6.36 -4.90
C GLN A 229 7.22 -7.88 -4.87
N THR A 230 8.29 -8.60 -4.51
CA THR A 230 8.27 -10.07 -4.42
C THR A 230 7.25 -10.55 -3.38
N ILE A 231 7.22 -9.96 -2.17
CA ILE A 231 6.26 -10.32 -1.12
C ILE A 231 4.81 -10.06 -1.57
N THR A 232 4.54 -8.90 -2.20
CA THR A 232 3.19 -8.57 -2.67
C THR A 232 2.74 -9.49 -3.81
N GLU A 233 3.64 -9.87 -4.71
CA GLU A 233 3.34 -10.81 -5.79
C GLU A 233 3.01 -12.20 -5.22
N LEU A 234 3.86 -12.77 -4.35
CA LEU A 234 3.59 -14.06 -3.72
C LEU A 234 2.23 -14.06 -2.99
N ALA A 235 1.93 -12.97 -2.29
CA ALA A 235 0.66 -12.80 -1.60
C ALA A 235 -0.52 -12.70 -2.58
N ALA A 236 -0.42 -11.94 -3.66
CA ALA A 236 -1.49 -11.80 -4.64
C ALA A 236 -1.68 -13.08 -5.48
N GLN A 237 -0.59 -13.74 -5.87
CA GLN A 237 -0.60 -15.00 -6.60
C GLN A 237 -1.27 -16.10 -5.79
N SER A 238 -0.97 -16.22 -4.49
CA SER A 238 -1.65 -17.22 -3.64
C SER A 238 -3.18 -17.07 -3.59
N VAL A 239 -3.68 -15.85 -3.83
CA VAL A 239 -5.11 -15.58 -3.93
C VAL A 239 -5.63 -15.89 -5.33
N ALA A 240 -4.89 -15.50 -6.38
CA ALA A 240 -5.22 -15.82 -7.76
C ALA A 240 -5.30 -17.34 -7.99
N ASP A 241 -4.30 -18.10 -7.52
CA ASP A 241 -4.25 -19.56 -7.63
C ASP A 241 -5.45 -20.23 -6.94
N ALA A 242 -5.90 -19.69 -5.82
CA ALA A 242 -7.06 -20.20 -5.09
C ALA A 242 -8.39 -19.91 -5.81
N LEU A 243 -8.46 -18.83 -6.60
CA LEU A 243 -9.65 -18.45 -7.36
C LEU A 243 -9.72 -19.10 -8.74
N LEU A 244 -8.56 -19.38 -9.34
CA LEU A 244 -8.42 -19.84 -10.72
C LEU A 244 -7.32 -20.93 -10.82
N PRO A 245 -7.50 -22.11 -10.20
CA PRO A 245 -6.52 -23.19 -10.29
C PRO A 245 -6.23 -23.56 -11.76
N GLY A 246 -4.95 -23.57 -12.15
CA GLY A 246 -4.51 -23.98 -13.49
C GLY A 246 -4.73 -22.96 -14.61
N HIS A 247 -5.32 -21.80 -14.34
CA HIS A 247 -5.51 -20.73 -15.32
C HIS A 247 -4.51 -19.60 -15.06
N GLY A 248 -3.32 -19.69 -15.65
CA GLY A 248 -2.23 -18.71 -15.52
C GLY A 248 -2.48 -17.36 -16.22
N GLY A 249 -3.73 -16.86 -16.25
CA GLY A 249 -4.15 -15.76 -17.13
C GLY A 249 -4.74 -14.51 -16.47
N ALA A 250 -5.29 -14.58 -15.25
CA ALA A 250 -5.83 -13.40 -14.55
C ALA A 250 -4.84 -12.93 -13.49
N GLY A 251 -3.87 -12.14 -13.93
CA GLY A 251 -2.80 -11.66 -13.07
C GLY A 251 -3.22 -10.52 -12.16
N ALA A 252 -2.65 -10.45 -10.96
CA ALA A 252 -2.87 -9.34 -10.05
C ALA A 252 -2.18 -8.06 -10.55
N SER A 253 -2.85 -6.92 -10.40
CA SER A 253 -2.23 -5.60 -10.53
C SER A 253 -1.97 -5.04 -9.14
N THR A 254 -0.77 -4.52 -8.88
CA THR A 254 -0.34 -4.09 -7.53
C THR A 254 0.27 -2.70 -7.57
N LEU A 255 -0.24 -1.82 -6.71
CA LEU A 255 0.23 -0.45 -6.55
C LEU A 255 0.80 -0.24 -5.14
N ASN A 256 2.02 0.28 -5.05
CA ASN A 256 2.59 0.72 -3.78
C ASN A 256 1.93 2.03 -3.31
N LEU A 257 1.75 2.15 -1.99
CA LEU A 257 1.17 3.32 -1.33
C LEU A 257 2.20 4.00 -0.41
N ASP A 258 1.80 5.03 0.32
CA ASP A 258 2.72 5.75 1.20
C ASP A 258 3.29 4.85 2.31
N GLY A 259 4.61 4.89 2.47
CA GLY A 259 5.37 3.97 3.31
C GLY A 259 5.80 4.56 4.66
N GLY A 260 6.75 3.89 5.30
CA GLY A 260 7.36 4.33 6.56
C GLY A 260 6.33 4.54 7.66
N GLY A 261 6.39 5.72 8.30
CA GLY A 261 5.50 6.05 9.41
C GLY A 261 4.02 6.16 9.01
N SER A 262 3.71 6.34 7.72
CA SER A 262 2.35 6.45 7.21
C SER A 262 1.64 5.11 7.05
N VAL A 263 2.37 3.99 7.13
CA VAL A 263 1.78 2.65 6.98
C VAL A 263 0.69 2.45 8.03
N PHE A 264 -0.50 2.09 7.56
CA PHE A 264 -1.65 1.78 8.42
C PHE A 264 -2.50 0.70 7.77
N LEU A 265 -2.97 -0.26 8.57
CA LEU A 265 -3.94 -1.27 8.15
C LEU A 265 -4.87 -1.56 9.32
N GLY A 266 -6.18 -1.54 9.07
CA GLY A 266 -7.18 -1.79 10.08
C GLY A 266 -8.49 -2.29 9.50
N VAL A 267 -9.45 -2.55 10.40
CA VAL A 267 -10.83 -2.89 10.06
C VAL A 267 -11.74 -1.97 10.85
N ARG A 268 -12.67 -1.31 10.15
CA ARG A 268 -13.70 -0.49 10.77
C ARG A 268 -14.66 -1.40 11.54
N GLN A 269 -14.75 -1.22 12.85
CA GLN A 269 -15.75 -1.85 13.72
C GLN A 269 -16.86 -0.83 14.00
N ILE A 270 -17.90 -1.17 14.78
CA ILE A 270 -18.90 -0.16 15.19
C ILE A 270 -18.27 0.88 16.13
N SER A 271 -17.52 0.41 17.13
CA SER A 271 -16.93 1.23 18.21
C SER A 271 -15.65 1.99 17.83
N GLY A 272 -15.09 1.77 16.64
CA GLY A 272 -13.87 2.42 16.20
C GLY A 272 -13.16 1.63 15.11
N VAL A 273 -11.82 1.72 15.06
CA VAL A 273 -10.99 0.97 14.10
C VAL A 273 -10.09 0.00 14.84
N LYS A 274 -10.20 -1.29 14.52
CA LYS A 274 -9.25 -2.30 14.98
C LYS A 274 -7.99 -2.22 14.13
N ILE A 275 -6.90 -1.77 14.73
CA ILE A 275 -5.59 -1.69 14.06
C ILE A 275 -5.01 -3.09 13.92
N LEU A 276 -4.67 -3.49 12.70
CA LEU A 276 -4.02 -4.76 12.39
C LEU A 276 -2.51 -4.58 12.18
N ALA A 277 -2.11 -3.48 11.55
CA ALA A 277 -0.70 -3.11 11.38
C ALA A 277 -0.55 -1.58 11.34
N ARG A 278 0.61 -1.10 11.79
CA ARG A 278 0.97 0.31 11.71
C ARG A 278 2.48 0.47 11.61
N GLY A 279 2.93 1.50 10.91
CA GLY A 279 4.32 1.91 10.87
C GLY A 279 4.75 2.65 12.14
N GLY A 280 6.06 2.82 12.26
CA GLY A 280 6.69 3.53 13.37
C GLY A 280 6.72 2.74 14.69
N LEU A 281 7.10 3.43 15.76
CA LEU A 281 7.22 2.83 17.08
C LEU A 281 5.83 2.60 17.71
N PRO A 282 5.55 1.46 18.36
CA PRO A 282 4.22 1.13 18.90
C PRO A 282 3.70 2.09 19.98
N ASP A 283 4.61 2.75 20.70
CA ASP A 283 4.34 3.69 21.80
C ASP A 283 4.10 5.13 21.33
N GLN A 284 4.32 5.42 20.04
CA GLN A 284 4.06 6.73 19.45
C GLN A 284 2.67 6.78 18.82
N PRO A 285 2.06 7.97 18.62
CA PRO A 285 0.87 8.09 17.79
C PRO A 285 1.10 7.60 16.34
N THR A 286 0.06 7.10 15.68
CA THR A 286 0.12 6.84 14.23
C THR A 286 0.35 8.15 13.50
N ARG A 287 1.20 8.16 12.47
CA ARG A 287 1.44 9.38 11.67
C ARG A 287 0.14 9.82 11.00
N PRO A 288 -0.19 11.13 11.01
CA PRO A 288 -1.29 11.66 10.23
C PRO A 288 -1.09 11.45 8.72
N VAL A 289 -2.18 11.18 8.00
CA VAL A 289 -2.23 11.02 6.54
C VAL A 289 -3.30 11.92 5.94
N ALA A 290 -3.16 12.28 4.66
CA ALA A 290 -4.17 13.07 3.95
C ALA A 290 -5.43 12.26 3.63
N ASN A 291 -5.26 10.96 3.38
CA ASN A 291 -6.31 10.05 2.95
C ASN A 291 -6.03 8.60 3.38
N VAL A 292 -7.12 7.83 3.51
CA VAL A 292 -7.12 6.37 3.65
C VAL A 292 -8.02 5.78 2.58
N MET A 293 -7.74 4.54 2.20
CA MET A 293 -8.55 3.78 1.28
C MET A 293 -9.30 2.70 2.06
N ALA A 294 -10.61 2.60 1.84
CA ALA A 294 -11.46 1.58 2.45
C ALA A 294 -11.98 0.62 1.37
N SER A 295 -12.07 -0.66 1.74
CA SER A 295 -12.64 -1.71 0.91
C SER A 295 -13.72 -2.46 1.68
N GLU A 296 -14.89 -2.58 1.07
CA GLU A 296 -16.05 -3.26 1.62
C GLU A 296 -16.34 -4.53 0.83
N ALA A 297 -16.75 -5.60 1.52
CA ALA A 297 -17.22 -6.80 0.86
C ALA A 297 -18.66 -6.55 0.37
N GLY A 298 -18.89 -6.64 -0.94
CA GLY A 298 -20.18 -6.32 -1.53
C GLY A 298 -20.54 -7.15 -2.76
N VAL A 299 -21.67 -6.80 -3.38
CA VAL A 299 -21.97 -7.24 -4.74
C VAL A 299 -21.15 -6.37 -5.69
N ALA A 300 -20.50 -6.97 -6.68
CA ALA A 300 -19.67 -6.24 -7.64
C ALA A 300 -20.47 -5.08 -8.27
N SER A 301 -20.07 -3.85 -7.97
CA SER A 301 -20.77 -2.63 -8.42
C SER A 301 -19.92 -1.73 -9.31
N HIS A 302 -18.59 -1.84 -9.21
CA HIS A 302 -17.65 -1.04 -9.98
C HIS A 302 -16.57 -1.92 -10.60
N VAL A 303 -16.21 -1.62 -11.84
CA VAL A 303 -15.03 -2.23 -12.47
C VAL A 303 -13.80 -1.51 -11.93
N LEU A 304 -13.13 -2.12 -10.96
CA LEU A 304 -11.85 -1.60 -10.45
C LEU A 304 -10.71 -1.94 -11.41
N SER A 305 -9.76 -1.03 -11.58
CA SER A 305 -8.53 -1.33 -12.31
C SER A 305 -7.36 -0.49 -11.80
N ILE A 306 -6.14 -0.96 -12.02
CA ILE A 306 -4.92 -0.16 -11.89
C ILE A 306 -4.40 0.09 -13.30
N ARG A 307 -4.05 1.33 -13.60
CA ARG A 307 -3.52 1.72 -14.92
C ARG A 307 -2.31 2.64 -14.74
N PRO A 308 -1.36 2.66 -15.70
CA PRO A 308 -0.31 3.68 -15.73
C PRO A 308 -0.91 5.08 -15.61
N TYR A 309 -0.22 5.96 -14.87
CA TYR A 309 -0.70 7.30 -14.61
C TYR A 309 -0.85 8.08 -15.93
N ARG A 310 -1.96 8.81 -16.04
CA ARG A 310 -2.23 9.74 -17.14
C ARG A 310 -2.49 11.11 -16.50
N PRO A 311 -1.62 12.11 -16.74
CA PRO A 311 -1.81 13.45 -16.21
C PRO A 311 -3.07 14.13 -16.76
#